data_AF-A0A2U2XBV2-F1
#
_entry.id   AF-A0A2U2XBV2-F1
#
_cell.length_a   1.000
_cell.length_b   1.000
_cell.length_c   1.000
_cell.angle_alpha   90.00
_cell.angle_beta   90.00
_cell.angle_gamma   90.00
#
_symmetry.space_group_name_H-M   'P 1'
#
loop_
_entity.id
_entity.type
_entity.pdbx_description
1 polymer ?
#
loop_
_entity_poly.entity_id
_entity_poly.type
_entity_poly.pdbx_seq_one_letter_code
_entity_poly.pdbx_strand_id
1 'polypeptide(L)'
;MKLIVVLFLLALTPAVFSQNEWWRIGKSSETETETEQKKETPKEAPQQIEELTPQKSDDIWVSDSIKEPKTIIPGKVDIVKSTNVEKIIKFKSATIPPNMGPMMDGYRIQLFFDQNRTAVDKARSTFLQMDDETPTYVEYKAPNYFLMQGDYRTQLEAEKSRAALISEFPEAIVVEDKIYLPEIIKDEVEEE
;
A
#
# COMPACT_ATOMS: atom_id res chain seq x y z
N MET A 1 -2.19 -28.30 66.23
CA MET A 1 -3.67 -28.42 66.36
C MET A 1 -4.32 -27.32 65.54
N LYS A 2 -5.24 -27.71 64.63
CA LYS A 2 -6.33 -26.92 63.98
C LYS A 2 -5.86 -25.73 63.12
N LEU A 3 -5.80 -25.77 61.78
CA LEU A 3 -6.83 -26.03 60.75
C LEU A 3 -7.98 -25.03 60.82
N ILE A 4 -7.93 -23.99 59.96
CA ILE A 4 -9.06 -23.26 59.36
C ILE A 4 -8.64 -22.86 57.94
N VAL A 5 -9.48 -23.25 56.99
CA VAL A 5 -9.45 -23.03 55.54
C VAL A 5 -10.38 -21.84 55.23
N VAL A 6 -10.35 -21.37 53.97
CA VAL A 6 -11.34 -20.48 53.29
C VAL A 6 -10.92 -18.99 53.38
N LEU A 7 -10.79 -18.19 52.32
CA LEU A 7 -11.52 -18.09 51.05
C LEU A 7 -10.62 -17.42 49.98
N PHE A 8 -10.65 -17.99 48.77
CA PHE A 8 -10.10 -17.43 47.54
C PHE A 8 -10.98 -16.26 47.06
N LEU A 9 -10.42 -15.07 46.86
CA LEU A 9 -11.11 -14.00 46.13
C LEU A 9 -10.17 -13.37 45.10
N LEU A 10 -10.45 -13.77 43.87
CA LEU A 10 -9.88 -13.37 42.61
C LEU A 10 -10.44 -11.99 42.25
N ALA A 11 -9.56 -10.99 42.07
CA ALA A 11 -9.91 -9.76 41.36
C ALA A 11 -8.73 -9.38 40.45
N LEU A 12 -8.74 -10.04 39.29
CA LEU A 12 -8.00 -9.65 38.10
C LEU A 12 -8.63 -8.33 37.62
N THR A 13 -7.87 -7.25 37.57
CA THR A 13 -8.27 -6.02 36.89
C THR A 13 -7.86 -6.12 35.42
N PRO A 14 -8.80 -6.07 34.46
CA PRO A 14 -8.47 -5.56 33.14
C PRO A 14 -8.83 -4.07 33.06
N ALA A 15 -7.82 -3.27 32.67
CA ALA A 15 -8.02 -1.96 32.11
C ALA A 15 -8.94 -2.08 30.88
N VAL A 16 -10.09 -1.43 30.93
CA VAL A 16 -11.02 -1.37 29.80
C VAL A 16 -10.46 -0.37 28.79
N PHE A 17 -9.98 -0.92 27.69
CA PHE A 17 -9.53 -0.21 26.50
C PHE A 17 -10.73 0.47 25.86
N SER A 18 -10.71 1.80 25.80
CA SER A 18 -11.66 2.62 25.03
C SER A 18 -11.55 2.23 23.54
N GLN A 19 -12.60 1.60 23.00
CA GLN A 19 -12.78 1.46 21.56
C GLN A 19 -13.58 2.65 21.04
N ASN A 20 -12.98 3.36 20.10
CA ASN A 20 -13.55 4.53 19.45
C ASN A 20 -14.42 4.00 18.30
N GLU A 21 -15.74 4.06 18.45
CA GLU A 21 -16.74 3.64 17.45
C GLU A 21 -16.87 4.68 16.32
N TRP A 22 -15.90 4.71 15.40
CA TRP A 22 -15.89 5.64 14.26
C TRP A 22 -16.71 5.16 13.04
N TRP A 23 -17.47 4.06 13.14
CA TRP A 23 -18.24 3.50 12.03
C TRP A 23 -19.77 3.68 12.16
N ARG A 24 -20.25 4.50 13.09
CA ARG A 24 -21.69 4.81 13.24
C ARG A 24 -22.13 6.18 12.67
N ILE A 25 -21.35 6.77 11.77
CA ILE A 25 -21.77 7.97 11.01
C ILE A 25 -22.29 7.52 9.64
N GLY A 26 -23.60 7.68 9.43
CA GLY A 26 -24.23 7.44 8.12
C GLY A 26 -25.49 6.58 8.17
N LYS A 27 -26.44 6.87 9.06
CA LYS A 27 -27.87 6.58 8.87
C LYS A 27 -28.70 7.58 9.66
N SER A 28 -29.75 8.04 8.99
CA SER A 28 -30.59 9.22 9.17
C SER A 28 -31.51 9.26 10.39
N SER A 29 -32.16 10.44 10.56
CA SER A 29 -33.39 10.79 11.31
C SER A 29 -33.32 10.69 12.83
N GLU A 30 -33.76 11.62 13.68
CA GLU A 30 -34.59 12.85 13.63
C GLU A 30 -34.52 13.41 15.08
N THR A 31 -34.50 14.73 15.31
CA THR A 31 -35.26 15.37 16.41
C THR A 31 -35.43 16.86 16.11
N GLU A 32 -36.66 17.32 16.29
CA GLU A 32 -37.31 18.56 15.85
C GLU A 32 -37.02 19.78 16.75
N THR A 33 -37.18 20.99 16.20
CA THR A 33 -37.94 22.10 16.83
C THR A 33 -38.32 23.18 15.79
N GLU A 34 -39.64 23.30 15.58
CA GLU A 34 -40.50 24.48 15.33
C GLU A 34 -39.99 25.73 14.59
N THR A 35 -40.72 26.15 13.54
CA THR A 35 -41.47 27.44 13.49
C THR A 35 -42.53 27.40 12.39
N GLU A 36 -43.74 27.89 12.72
CA GLU A 36 -44.94 28.02 11.88
C GLU A 36 -44.78 28.91 10.64
N GLN A 37 -45.52 28.62 9.55
CA GLN A 37 -46.59 29.50 9.05
C GLN A 37 -47.47 28.84 7.96
N LYS A 38 -48.75 29.24 7.99
CA LYS A 38 -49.98 28.66 7.43
C LYS A 38 -50.42 29.35 6.14
N LYS A 39 -50.92 28.62 5.13
CA LYS A 39 -52.25 28.87 4.47
C LYS A 39 -52.63 27.87 3.34
N GLU A 40 -53.63 27.04 3.66
CA GLU A 40 -54.92 26.82 2.96
C GLU A 40 -54.99 26.40 1.47
N THR A 41 -55.46 25.14 1.30
CA THR A 41 -56.28 24.40 0.29
C THR A 41 -57.23 25.25 -0.61
N PRO A 42 -57.90 24.77 -1.71
CA PRO A 42 -58.37 23.39 -1.98
C PRO A 42 -58.48 22.82 -3.45
N LYS A 43 -58.30 21.49 -3.57
CA LYS A 43 -59.14 20.43 -4.21
C LYS A 43 -59.98 20.75 -5.48
N GLU A 44 -59.70 20.08 -6.62
CA GLU A 44 -60.67 19.32 -7.45
C GLU A 44 -60.01 18.61 -8.67
N ALA A 45 -60.46 17.39 -8.99
CA ALA A 45 -60.31 16.69 -10.28
C ALA A 45 -61.53 17.06 -11.18
N PRO A 46 -61.71 16.66 -12.48
CA PRO A 46 -61.06 15.58 -13.24
C PRO A 46 -60.93 15.77 -14.79
N GLN A 47 -60.53 14.69 -15.49
CA GLN A 47 -60.88 14.26 -16.88
C GLN A 47 -60.14 14.76 -18.14
N GLN A 48 -59.55 13.75 -18.82
CA GLN A 48 -59.49 13.42 -20.26
C GLN A 48 -59.70 14.52 -21.31
N ILE A 49 -58.74 14.65 -22.23
CA ILE A 49 -58.98 15.19 -23.58
C ILE A 49 -58.38 14.23 -24.60
N GLU A 50 -59.26 13.76 -25.48
CA GLU A 50 -59.00 12.86 -26.59
C GLU A 50 -58.15 13.49 -27.70
N GLU A 51 -57.41 12.57 -28.30
CA GLU A 51 -56.70 12.49 -29.57
C GLU A 51 -57.25 13.35 -30.73
N LEU A 52 -56.35 14.10 -31.38
CA LEU A 52 -56.50 14.61 -32.74
C LEU A 52 -55.26 14.23 -33.56
N THR A 53 -55.36 13.15 -34.34
CA THR A 53 -54.43 12.87 -35.45
C THR A 53 -54.85 13.66 -36.69
N PRO A 54 -53.91 14.30 -37.38
CA PRO A 54 -53.67 13.94 -38.79
C PRO A 54 -52.16 14.08 -39.14
N GLN A 55 -51.57 13.52 -40.19
CA GLN A 55 -51.95 12.60 -41.26
C GLN A 55 -50.61 12.04 -41.80
N LYS A 56 -50.68 10.83 -42.34
CA LYS A 56 -49.61 10.11 -43.02
C LYS A 56 -48.97 10.92 -44.16
N SER A 57 -47.67 11.17 -44.09
CA SER A 57 -46.83 11.48 -45.26
C SER A 57 -45.88 10.30 -45.49
N ASP A 58 -46.06 9.68 -46.65
CA ASP A 58 -45.23 8.60 -47.16
C ASP A 58 -43.88 9.15 -47.64
N ASP A 59 -42.94 9.31 -46.71
CA ASP A 59 -41.53 9.55 -47.05
C ASP A 59 -40.71 8.30 -46.73
N ILE A 60 -40.50 7.55 -47.81
CA ILE A 60 -39.44 6.58 -48.12
C ILE A 60 -38.40 6.41 -47.00
N TRP A 61 -38.54 5.33 -46.21
CA TRP A 61 -37.42 4.80 -45.44
C TRP A 61 -36.77 3.69 -46.26
N VAL A 62 -35.57 3.96 -46.78
CA VAL A 62 -34.65 2.90 -47.21
C VAL A 62 -34.35 2.09 -45.96
N SER A 63 -34.95 0.90 -45.88
CA SER A 63 -34.65 -0.07 -44.84
C SER A 63 -33.31 -0.73 -45.13
N ASP A 64 -32.22 0.02 -44.97
CA ASP A 64 -30.96 -0.60 -44.59
C ASP A 64 -31.08 -1.03 -43.13
N SER A 65 -31.94 -2.04 -42.91
CA SER A 65 -31.91 -2.88 -41.74
C SER A 65 -30.63 -3.70 -41.80
N ILE A 66 -29.50 -3.05 -41.52
CA ILE A 66 -28.32 -3.75 -41.02
C ILE A 66 -28.77 -4.29 -39.67
N LYS A 67 -29.28 -5.53 -39.69
CA LYS A 67 -29.57 -6.28 -38.47
C LYS A 67 -28.25 -6.37 -37.73
N GLU A 68 -28.15 -5.67 -36.61
CA GLU A 68 -27.07 -5.90 -35.66
C GLU A 68 -27.01 -7.41 -35.39
N PRO A 69 -25.84 -8.07 -35.55
CA PRO A 69 -25.74 -9.49 -35.30
C PRO A 69 -26.04 -9.73 -33.82
N LYS A 70 -27.25 -10.24 -33.54
CA LYS A 70 -27.78 -10.53 -32.19
C LYS A 70 -27.05 -11.67 -31.47
N THR A 71 -25.88 -12.09 -31.95
CA THR A 71 -25.10 -13.13 -31.30
C THR A 71 -23.62 -12.87 -31.52
N ILE A 72 -22.99 -12.25 -30.53
CA ILE A 72 -21.54 -12.32 -30.40
C ILE A 72 -21.25 -13.76 -29.97
N ILE A 73 -20.93 -14.63 -30.93
CA ILE A 73 -20.51 -16.00 -30.64
C ILE A 73 -19.08 -15.88 -30.07
N PRO A 74 -18.84 -16.22 -28.80
CA PRO A 74 -17.48 -16.17 -28.26
C PRO A 74 -16.63 -17.19 -29.02
N GLY A 75 -15.57 -16.71 -29.67
CA GLY A 75 -14.59 -17.57 -30.32
C GLY A 75 -13.82 -18.40 -29.29
N LYS A 76 -13.47 -19.63 -29.64
CA LYS A 76 -12.60 -20.48 -28.81
C LYS A 76 -11.15 -20.00 -28.95
N VAL A 77 -10.62 -19.38 -27.89
CA VAL A 77 -9.21 -18.96 -27.83
C VAL A 77 -8.42 -19.98 -27.04
N ASP A 78 -7.41 -20.59 -27.68
CA ASP A 78 -6.49 -21.51 -27.03
C ASP A 78 -5.24 -20.74 -26.56
N ILE A 79 -5.16 -20.45 -25.25
CA ILE A 79 -4.05 -19.71 -24.65
C ILE A 79 -2.93 -20.69 -24.28
N VAL A 80 -1.89 -20.76 -25.11
CA VAL A 80 -0.68 -21.53 -24.80
C VAL A 80 0.28 -20.62 -24.03
N LYS A 81 0.20 -20.70 -22.70
CA LYS A 81 1.10 -19.96 -21.80
C LYS A 81 2.22 -20.86 -21.29
N SER A 82 3.44 -20.33 -21.25
CA SER A 82 4.56 -21.04 -20.62
C SER A 82 4.50 -20.93 -19.09
N THR A 83 4.97 -21.98 -18.41
CA THR A 83 4.99 -22.06 -16.93
C THR A 83 5.78 -20.92 -16.27
N ASN A 84 6.76 -20.34 -16.98
CA ASN A 84 7.56 -19.22 -16.48
C ASN A 84 6.73 -17.93 -16.32
N VAL A 85 5.74 -17.71 -17.19
CA VAL A 85 4.90 -16.50 -17.09
C VAL A 85 3.99 -16.59 -15.86
N GLU A 86 3.56 -17.77 -15.44
CA GLU A 86 2.83 -17.95 -14.17
C GLU A 86 3.70 -17.64 -12.96
N LYS A 87 4.98 -18.06 -12.99
CA LYS A 87 5.95 -17.71 -11.92
C LYS A 87 6.14 -16.21 -11.81
N ILE A 88 6.26 -15.50 -12.94
CA ILE A 88 6.43 -14.04 -12.97
C ILE A 88 5.17 -13.34 -12.42
N ILE A 89 3.97 -13.78 -12.81
CA ILE A 89 2.73 -13.21 -12.26
C ILE A 89 2.68 -13.41 -10.75
N LYS A 90 2.98 -14.61 -10.25
CA LYS A 90 3.01 -14.90 -8.81
C LYS A 90 4.04 -14.04 -8.07
N PHE A 91 5.22 -13.86 -8.67
CA PHE A 91 6.28 -13.03 -8.12
C PHE A 91 5.88 -11.55 -8.04
N LYS A 92 5.28 -11.01 -9.10
CA LYS A 92 4.82 -9.62 -9.16
C LYS A 92 3.55 -9.36 -8.34
N SER A 93 2.69 -10.36 -8.16
CA SER A 93 1.43 -10.23 -7.40
C SER A 93 1.64 -10.31 -5.89
N ALA A 94 2.78 -10.82 -5.43
CA ALA A 94 3.14 -10.72 -4.02
C ALA A 94 3.49 -9.26 -3.74
N THR A 95 2.66 -8.56 -2.97
CA THR A 95 3.02 -7.25 -2.39
C THR A 95 4.15 -7.48 -1.41
N ILE A 96 5.38 -7.40 -1.90
CA ILE A 96 6.57 -7.61 -1.10
C ILE A 96 6.92 -6.26 -0.46
N PRO A 97 6.83 -6.10 0.87
CA PRO A 97 7.35 -4.91 1.52
C PRO A 97 8.86 -4.81 1.25
N PRO A 98 9.46 -3.60 1.22
CA PRO A 98 10.88 -3.42 0.85
C PRO A 98 11.83 -4.30 1.67
N ASN A 99 11.46 -4.61 2.92
CA ASN A 99 12.23 -5.45 3.83
C ASN A 99 12.08 -6.98 3.61
N MET A 100 11.21 -7.43 2.70
CA MET A 100 11.04 -8.85 2.30
C MET A 100 11.31 -9.08 0.81
N GLY A 101 11.96 -8.13 0.14
CA GLY A 101 12.39 -8.22 -1.26
C GLY A 101 13.15 -9.51 -1.56
N PRO A 102 13.19 -9.97 -2.83
CA PRO A 102 14.19 -10.96 -3.23
C PRO A 102 15.58 -10.48 -2.78
N MET A 103 16.30 -11.32 -2.05
CA MET A 103 17.65 -11.05 -1.60
C MET A 103 18.65 -11.69 -2.57
N MET A 104 19.76 -11.02 -2.80
CA MET A 104 20.89 -11.57 -3.55
C MET A 104 22.20 -11.38 -2.78
N ASP A 105 23.19 -12.21 -3.10
CA ASP A 105 24.52 -12.05 -2.52
C ASP A 105 25.16 -10.78 -3.11
N GLY A 106 25.70 -9.93 -2.24
CA GLY A 106 26.31 -8.66 -2.59
C GLY A 106 27.15 -8.12 -1.45
N TYR A 107 27.28 -6.80 -1.41
CA TYR A 107 28.16 -6.11 -0.47
C TYR A 107 27.42 -4.94 0.20
N ARG A 108 27.71 -4.73 1.47
CA ARG A 108 27.29 -3.57 2.25
C ARG A 108 28.48 -2.91 2.91
N ILE A 109 28.37 -1.62 3.20
CA ILE A 109 29.39 -0.90 3.93
C ILE A 109 28.97 -0.86 5.39
N GLN A 110 29.75 -1.46 6.28
CA GLN A 110 29.59 -1.26 7.71
C GLN A 110 30.25 0.08 8.06
N LEU A 111 29.49 1.02 8.61
CA LEU A 111 29.97 2.37 8.94
C LEU A 111 30.47 2.48 10.38
N PHE A 112 29.75 1.86 11.32
CA PHE A 112 30.02 1.97 12.75
C PHE A 112 29.50 0.75 13.50
N PHE A 113 30.10 0.43 14.65
CA PHE A 113 29.59 -0.63 15.53
C PHE A 113 29.83 -0.30 17.01
N ASP A 114 28.85 -0.61 17.85
CA ASP A 114 28.95 -0.39 19.31
C ASP A 114 28.01 -1.37 20.05
N GLN A 115 28.29 -1.65 21.32
CA GLN A 115 27.37 -2.35 22.22
C GLN A 115 26.13 -1.50 22.54
N ASN A 116 26.28 -0.18 22.56
CA ASN A 116 25.19 0.73 22.88
C ASN A 116 24.43 1.17 21.63
N ARG A 117 23.16 0.75 21.53
CA ARG A 117 22.25 1.15 20.45
C ARG A 117 22.15 2.67 20.28
N THR A 118 22.18 3.46 21.36
CA THR A 118 22.09 4.93 21.26
C THR A 118 23.28 5.58 20.58
N ALA A 119 24.48 4.98 20.65
CA ALA A 119 25.64 5.46 19.91
C ALA A 119 25.47 5.21 18.40
N VAL A 120 24.97 4.01 18.06
CA VAL A 120 24.67 3.63 16.67
C VAL A 120 23.57 4.48 16.06
N ASP A 121 22.49 4.76 16.80
CA ASP A 121 21.40 5.61 16.32
C ASP A 121 21.89 7.06 16.08
N LYS A 122 22.80 7.58 16.91
CA LYS A 122 23.44 8.89 16.66
C LYS A 122 24.27 8.90 15.39
N ALA A 123 25.11 7.89 15.18
CA ALA A 123 25.91 7.74 13.96
C ALA A 123 25.02 7.59 12.71
N ARG A 124 23.87 6.91 12.85
CA ARG A 124 22.87 6.85 11.78
C ARG A 124 22.27 8.23 11.48
N SER A 125 21.94 9.00 12.51
CA SER A 125 21.43 10.36 12.32
C SER A 125 22.45 11.29 11.68
N THR A 126 23.75 11.15 11.96
CA THR A 126 24.78 11.94 11.26
C THR A 126 24.92 11.50 9.81
N PHE A 127 24.85 10.20 9.52
CA PHE A 127 24.84 9.70 8.15
C PHE A 127 23.66 10.24 7.33
N LEU A 128 22.44 10.13 7.85
CA LEU A 128 21.22 10.58 7.16
C LEU A 128 21.20 12.10 6.89
N GLN A 129 21.98 12.89 7.63
CA GLN A 129 22.13 14.33 7.34
C GLN A 129 23.04 14.60 6.14
N MET A 130 23.91 13.66 5.79
CA MET A 130 24.85 13.78 4.68
C MET A 130 24.30 13.14 3.40
N ASP A 131 23.68 11.97 3.54
CA ASP A 131 23.12 11.20 2.42
C ASP A 131 21.81 10.53 2.86
N ASP A 132 20.71 10.95 2.22
CA ASP A 132 19.37 10.39 2.40
C ASP A 132 18.96 9.49 1.22
N GLU A 133 19.79 9.39 0.18
CA GLU A 133 19.49 8.57 -1.01
C GLU A 133 19.74 7.09 -0.71
N THR A 134 20.80 6.78 0.03
CA THR A 134 21.17 5.39 0.29
C THR A 134 20.51 4.82 1.56
N PRO A 135 19.97 3.59 1.49
CA PRO A 135 19.33 2.97 2.64
C PRO A 135 20.34 2.59 3.73
N THR A 136 19.92 2.71 4.98
CA THR A 136 20.69 2.32 6.17
C THR A 136 20.02 1.19 6.93
N TYR A 137 20.83 0.26 7.44
CA TYR A 137 20.42 -0.95 8.15
C TYR A 137 21.12 -1.02 9.50
N VAL A 138 20.40 -1.44 10.54
CA VAL A 138 20.99 -1.72 11.85
C VAL A 138 20.78 -3.19 12.16
N GLU A 139 21.88 -3.93 12.22
CA GLU A 139 21.89 -5.35 12.53
C GLU A 139 22.44 -5.57 13.94
N TYR A 140 21.79 -6.43 14.72
CA TYR A 140 22.28 -6.80 16.05
C TYR A 140 22.95 -8.17 16.00
N LYS A 141 24.27 -8.22 16.20
CA LYS A 141 25.02 -9.47 16.40
C LYS A 141 25.66 -9.40 17.78
N ALA A 142 25.09 -10.14 18.72
CA ALA A 142 25.50 -10.09 20.12
C ALA A 142 27.03 -10.20 20.27
N PRO A 143 27.68 -9.28 21.02
CA PRO A 143 27.10 -8.24 21.88
C PRO A 143 26.84 -6.87 21.21
N ASN A 144 27.18 -6.69 19.93
CA ASN A 144 27.23 -5.38 19.28
C ASN A 144 26.08 -5.13 18.29
N TYR A 145 25.80 -3.85 18.05
CA TYR A 145 25.00 -3.34 16.96
C TYR A 145 25.92 -2.86 15.84
N PHE A 146 25.55 -3.18 14.61
CA PHE A 146 26.28 -2.84 13.39
C PHE A 146 25.40 -1.91 12.56
N LEU A 147 25.93 -0.74 12.23
CA LEU A 147 25.33 0.16 11.24
C LEU A 147 25.90 -0.17 9.88
N MET A 148 25.04 -0.63 8.98
CA MET A 148 25.37 -0.94 7.59
C MET A 148 24.64 0.00 6.64
N GLN A 149 25.21 0.23 5.47
CA GLN A 149 24.70 1.18 4.49
C GLN A 149 24.86 0.67 3.07
N GLY A 150 23.85 0.99 2.25
CA GLY A 150 23.77 0.67 0.84
C GLY A 150 23.52 -0.80 0.54
N ASP A 151 23.27 -1.07 -0.75
CA ASP A 151 23.12 -2.40 -1.32
C ASP A 151 23.94 -2.44 -2.63
N TYR A 152 25.15 -2.99 -2.57
CA TYR A 152 26.11 -2.94 -3.70
C TYR A 152 26.26 -4.30 -4.37
N ARG A 153 26.16 -4.33 -5.70
CA ARG A 153 26.30 -5.58 -6.47
C ARG A 153 27.76 -6.02 -6.61
N THR A 154 28.69 -5.06 -6.59
CA THR A 154 30.12 -5.32 -6.80
C THR A 154 30.95 -4.71 -5.67
N GLN A 155 32.05 -5.39 -5.31
CA GLN A 155 32.96 -4.89 -4.27
C GLN A 155 33.59 -3.54 -4.66
N LEU A 156 33.91 -3.34 -5.94
CA LEU A 156 34.53 -2.11 -6.44
C LEU A 156 33.61 -0.88 -6.26
N GLU A 157 32.31 -1.07 -6.47
CA GLU A 157 31.30 -0.03 -6.23
C GLU A 157 31.21 0.32 -4.73
N ALA A 158 31.16 -0.70 -3.87
CA ALA A 158 31.16 -0.51 -2.43
C ALA A 158 32.44 0.21 -1.93
N GLU A 159 33.62 -0.16 -2.44
CA GLU A 159 34.88 0.52 -2.08
C GLU A 159 34.90 1.98 -2.54
N LYS A 160 34.34 2.27 -3.71
CA LYS A 160 34.22 3.65 -4.20
C LYS A 160 33.35 4.50 -3.26
N SER A 161 32.20 3.98 -2.85
CA SER A 161 31.32 4.66 -1.89
C SER A 161 31.96 4.79 -0.51
N ARG A 162 32.64 3.73 -0.04
CA ARG A 162 33.40 3.75 1.21
C ARG A 162 34.49 4.82 1.21
N ALA A 163 35.21 4.99 0.11
CA ALA A 163 36.25 6.01 -0.03
C ALA A 163 35.70 7.43 0.12
N ALA A 164 34.44 7.68 -0.25
CA ALA A 164 33.78 8.97 -0.02
C ALA A 164 33.38 9.18 1.46
N LEU A 165 33.08 8.09 2.18
CA LEU A 165 32.61 8.13 3.57
C LEU A 165 33.74 8.05 4.61
N ILE A 166 34.94 7.64 4.20
CA ILE A 166 36.07 7.40 5.10
C ILE A 166 36.51 8.63 5.90
N SER A 167 36.24 9.84 5.40
CA SER A 167 36.57 11.09 6.08
C SER A 167 35.75 11.31 7.34
N GLU A 168 34.48 10.88 7.34
CA GLU A 168 33.57 11.01 8.48
C GLU A 168 33.55 9.71 9.31
N PHE A 169 33.58 8.56 8.64
CA PHE A 169 33.54 7.24 9.27
C PHE A 169 34.85 6.48 9.00
N PRO A 170 35.90 6.69 9.81
CA PRO A 170 37.19 6.03 9.62
C PRO A 170 37.13 4.50 9.85
N GLU A 171 36.14 4.04 10.61
CA GLU A 171 35.90 2.62 10.90
C GLU A 171 35.13 1.91 9.77
N ALA A 172 34.81 2.61 8.68
CA ALA A 172 34.03 2.04 7.59
C ALA A 172 34.78 0.87 6.93
N ILE A 173 34.08 -0.24 6.66
CA ILE A 173 34.60 -1.43 5.97
C ILE A 173 33.55 -2.02 5.02
N VAL A 174 33.99 -2.66 3.93
CA VAL A 174 33.11 -3.40 3.02
C VAL A 174 32.94 -4.83 3.53
N VAL A 175 31.69 -5.30 3.62
CA VAL A 175 31.33 -6.63 4.13
C VAL A 175 30.40 -7.32 3.14
N GLU A 176 30.61 -8.61 2.91
CA GLU A 176 29.70 -9.46 2.14
C GLU A 176 28.41 -9.71 2.92
N ASP A 177 27.26 -9.37 2.33
CA ASP A 177 25.96 -9.57 2.96
C ASP A 177 24.87 -9.80 1.90
N LYS A 178 23.70 -10.26 2.33
CA LYS A 178 22.52 -10.38 1.49
C LYS A 178 21.86 -9.03 1.33
N ILE A 179 21.94 -8.50 0.11
CA ILE A 179 21.41 -7.20 -0.26
C ILE A 179 20.02 -7.31 -0.89
N TYR A 180 19.26 -6.23 -0.80
CA TYR A 180 18.04 -6.11 -1.60
C TYR A 180 18.41 -5.72 -3.04
N LEU A 181 17.53 -6.04 -3.97
CA LEU A 181 17.74 -5.63 -5.36
C LEU A 181 17.60 -4.11 -5.46
N PRO A 182 18.57 -3.40 -6.04
CA PRO A 182 18.48 -1.97 -6.24
C PRO A 182 17.31 -1.63 -7.18
N GLU A 183 16.71 -0.47 -6.96
CA GLU A 183 15.66 0.03 -7.83
C GLU A 183 16.22 0.36 -9.21
N ILE A 184 15.53 -0.08 -10.25
CA ILE A 184 15.86 0.30 -11.62
C ILE A 184 15.33 1.70 -11.87
N ILE A 185 16.23 2.65 -12.12
CA ILE A 185 15.85 3.98 -12.61
C ILE A 185 15.15 3.76 -13.95
N LYS A 186 13.87 4.11 -14.00
CA LYS A 186 13.13 4.11 -15.27
C LYS A 186 13.49 5.42 -15.93
N ASP A 187 14.43 5.39 -16.85
CA ASP A 187 14.63 6.51 -17.74
C ASP A 187 13.32 6.69 -18.52
N GLU A 188 12.59 7.75 -18.22
CA GLU A 188 11.47 8.19 -19.05
C GLU A 188 12.10 8.60 -20.37
N VAL A 189 12.11 7.67 -21.32
CA VAL A 189 12.52 7.94 -22.69
C VAL A 189 11.45 8.88 -23.24
N GLU A 190 11.71 10.19 -23.17
CA GLU A 190 10.95 11.18 -23.92
C GLU A 190 11.17 10.85 -25.41
N GLU A 191 10.16 10.26 -26.03
CA GLU A 191 10.13 10.07 -27.48
C GLU A 191 10.00 11.48 -28.12
N GLU A 192 11.12 12.02 -28.60
CA GLU A 192 11.17 13.23 -29.46
C GLU A 192 10.62 12.97 -30.87
#